data_AF-A0A5J4RBQ2-F1
#
_entry.id   AF-A0A5J4RBQ2-F1
#
_cell.length_a   1.000
_cell.length_b   1.000
_cell.length_c   1.000
_cell.angle_alpha   90.00
_cell.angle_beta   90.00
_cell.angle_gamma   90.00
#
_symmetry.space_group_name_H-M   'P 1'
#
loop_
_entity.id
_entity.type
_entity.pdbx_description
1 polymer ?
#
loop_
_entity_poly.entity_id
_entity_poly.type
_entity_poly.pdbx_seq_one_letter_code
_entity_poly.pdbx_strand_id
1 'polypeptide(L)'
;MYGTPTEISGKAEIKILKNNDNNQESNKQGWISASEGLQLRFFGINIIMDAISKLSIPIIYIEGFNSILELNTVTFSGIKLSPTSEAKGIVQINVDNSELIGINSKFENIQIDQKGGNAIRIENNGSNPITATLNSCEFTNINSIGCSSGEGGSSIYMESKHGSKLVIDGPSKFQKCIIDKGNGGAIYADIDFSSEFEF
;
A
#
# COMPACT_ATOMS: atom_id res chain seq x y z
N MET A 1 -4.38 -2.92 30.89
CA MET A 1 -4.42 -1.51 30.44
C MET A 1 -3.15 -0.83 30.96
N TYR A 2 -2.62 0.20 30.31
CA TYR A 2 -1.24 0.69 30.52
C TYR A 2 -0.84 0.86 32.00
N GLY A 3 0.31 0.30 32.39
CA GLY A 3 0.82 0.37 33.77
C GLY A 3 0.16 -0.57 34.79
N THR A 4 -0.62 -1.56 34.35
CA THR A 4 -1.16 -2.63 35.21
C THR A 4 -0.44 -3.96 34.98
N PRO A 5 -0.50 -4.92 35.94
CA PRO A 5 -0.05 -6.30 35.72
C PRO A 5 -0.80 -7.03 34.59
N THR A 6 -1.90 -6.45 34.11
CA THR A 6 -2.71 -6.89 32.96
C THR A 6 -2.51 -5.98 31.75
N GLU A 7 -1.36 -5.31 31.66
CA GLU A 7 -0.93 -4.60 30.47
C GLU A 7 -0.88 -5.57 29.30
N ILE A 8 -1.53 -5.19 28.19
CA ILE A 8 -1.51 -5.98 26.98
C ILE A 8 -0.09 -5.83 26.41
N SER A 9 0.74 -6.84 26.59
CA SER A 9 2.04 -6.93 25.94
C SER A 9 1.83 -7.29 24.47
N GLY A 10 1.78 -6.30 23.59
CA GLY A 10 1.61 -6.47 22.15
C GLY A 10 0.90 -5.30 21.48
N LYS A 11 1.16 -5.07 20.19
CA LYS A 11 0.33 -4.16 19.39
C LYS A 11 -1.00 -4.84 19.07
N ALA A 12 -2.05 -4.05 18.85
CA ALA A 12 -3.32 -4.60 18.34
C ALA A 12 -3.10 -5.21 16.96
N GLU A 13 -3.79 -6.30 16.62
CA GLU A 13 -3.58 -7.00 15.35
C GLU A 13 -4.89 -7.17 14.57
N ILE A 14 -4.81 -6.95 13.26
CA ILE A 14 -5.81 -7.38 12.28
C ILE A 14 -5.18 -8.52 11.48
N LYS A 15 -5.83 -9.68 11.49
CA LYS A 15 -5.38 -10.86 10.75
C LYS A 15 -6.33 -11.21 9.62
N ILE A 16 -5.81 -11.22 8.40
CA ILE A 16 -6.51 -11.67 7.22
C ILE A 16 -6.48 -13.21 7.17
N LEU A 17 -7.66 -13.85 7.18
CA LEU A 17 -7.83 -15.31 7.20
C LEU A 17 -8.48 -15.80 5.91
N LYS A 18 -7.72 -15.74 4.81
CA LYS A 18 -8.18 -16.26 3.52
C LYS A 18 -8.28 -17.78 3.53
N ASN A 19 -7.47 -18.47 4.35
CA ASN A 19 -7.47 -19.93 4.48
C ASN A 19 -7.32 -20.67 3.13
N ASN A 20 -6.61 -20.05 2.19
CA ASN A 20 -6.44 -20.49 0.80
C ASN A 20 -7.76 -20.71 0.03
N ASP A 21 -8.85 -20.06 0.45
CA ASP A 21 -10.14 -20.08 -0.25
C ASP A 21 -10.31 -18.82 -1.09
N ASN A 22 -10.25 -18.97 -2.41
CA ASN A 22 -10.40 -17.86 -3.34
C ASN A 22 -11.82 -17.26 -3.32
N ASN A 23 -12.83 -18.00 -2.88
CA ASN A 23 -14.20 -17.48 -2.79
C ASN A 23 -14.32 -16.33 -1.78
N GLN A 24 -13.39 -16.23 -0.82
CA GLN A 24 -13.36 -15.12 0.13
C GLN A 24 -13.03 -13.78 -0.51
N GLU A 25 -12.38 -13.77 -1.68
CA GLU A 25 -11.97 -12.56 -2.42
C GLU A 25 -12.84 -12.32 -3.67
N SER A 26 -13.71 -13.26 -4.03
CA SER A 26 -14.60 -13.16 -5.18
C SER A 26 -15.48 -11.91 -5.13
N ASN A 27 -15.45 -11.12 -6.20
CA ASN A 27 -16.21 -9.88 -6.38
C ASN A 27 -15.92 -8.79 -5.33
N LYS A 28 -14.73 -8.82 -4.70
CA LYS A 28 -14.29 -7.79 -3.76
C LYS A 28 -13.10 -7.02 -4.33
N GLN A 29 -13.01 -5.74 -3.99
CA GLN A 29 -11.89 -4.88 -4.40
C GLN A 29 -10.75 -4.87 -3.38
N GLY A 30 -11.07 -5.09 -2.10
CA GLY A 30 -10.09 -5.24 -1.03
C GLY A 30 -10.68 -5.91 0.21
N TRP A 31 -9.82 -6.30 1.15
CA TRP A 31 -10.26 -6.84 2.46
C TRP A 31 -10.86 -5.76 3.37
N ILE A 32 -10.38 -4.53 3.21
CA ILE A 32 -10.90 -3.30 3.79
C ILE A 32 -11.05 -2.32 2.62
N SER A 33 -12.23 -1.75 2.43
CA SER A 33 -12.47 -0.76 1.38
C SER A 33 -13.15 0.49 1.91
N ALA A 34 -12.80 1.63 1.33
CA ALA A 34 -13.49 2.89 1.54
C ALA A 34 -13.70 3.60 0.20
N SER A 35 -14.85 4.26 0.08
CA SER A 35 -15.27 4.98 -1.12
C SER A 35 -15.98 6.29 -0.77
N GLU A 36 -16.19 7.15 -1.77
CA GLU A 36 -17.09 8.32 -1.68
C GLU A 36 -16.82 9.26 -0.49
N GLY A 37 -15.55 9.63 -0.29
CA GLY A 37 -15.14 10.60 0.74
C GLY A 37 -14.92 10.01 2.13
N LEU A 38 -15.01 8.68 2.27
CA LEU A 38 -14.76 8.00 3.53
C LEU A 38 -13.31 8.18 3.98
N GLN A 39 -13.15 8.44 5.28
CA GLN A 39 -11.86 8.59 5.94
C GLN A 39 -11.57 7.37 6.80
N LEU A 40 -10.51 6.63 6.48
CA LEU A 40 -10.01 5.51 7.25
C LEU A 40 -8.74 5.92 7.98
N ARG A 41 -8.68 5.67 9.28
CA ARG A 41 -7.50 5.99 10.10
C ARG A 41 -7.17 4.83 11.03
N PHE A 42 -5.94 4.34 10.95
CA PHE A 42 -5.43 3.23 11.75
C PHE A 42 -4.27 3.70 12.61
N PHE A 43 -4.32 3.37 13.91
CA PHE A 43 -3.32 3.78 14.90
C PHE A 43 -2.79 2.57 15.66
N GLY A 44 -1.47 2.31 15.57
CA GLY A 44 -0.79 1.32 16.40
C GLY A 44 -1.19 -0.15 16.15
N ILE A 45 -1.59 -0.48 14.92
CA ILE A 45 -2.09 -1.81 14.54
C ILE A 45 -1.09 -2.56 13.67
N ASN A 46 -0.89 -3.85 13.94
CA ASN A 46 -0.24 -4.79 13.03
C ASN A 46 -1.28 -5.43 12.10
N ILE A 47 -0.98 -5.50 10.81
CA ILE A 47 -1.78 -6.15 9.79
C ILE A 47 -0.97 -7.32 9.24
N ILE A 48 -1.50 -8.52 9.43
CA ILE A 48 -0.88 -9.79 9.07
C ILE A 48 -1.87 -10.66 8.30
N MET A 49 -1.39 -11.76 7.72
CA MET A 49 -2.26 -12.76 7.09
C MET A 49 -1.94 -14.18 7.56
N ASP A 50 -2.82 -15.14 7.26
CA ASP A 50 -2.50 -16.55 7.44
C ASP A 50 -1.33 -16.98 6.53
N ALA A 51 -0.48 -17.87 7.04
CA ALA A 51 0.80 -18.20 6.40
C ALA A 51 0.67 -19.01 5.08
N ILE A 52 -0.47 -19.68 4.89
CA ILE A 52 -0.72 -20.58 3.77
C ILE A 52 -1.25 -19.85 2.53
N SER A 53 -1.90 -18.70 2.73
CA SER A 53 -2.59 -18.00 1.66
C SER A 53 -1.66 -17.12 0.83
N LYS A 54 -2.17 -16.80 -0.36
CA LYS A 54 -1.74 -15.69 -1.19
C LYS A 54 -2.97 -14.85 -1.49
N LEU A 55 -2.92 -13.55 -1.21
CA LEU A 55 -4.03 -12.64 -1.48
C LEU A 55 -4.07 -12.33 -2.98
N SER A 56 -5.25 -12.22 -3.57
CA SER A 56 -5.40 -11.79 -4.97
C SER A 56 -5.86 -10.33 -5.11
N ILE A 57 -6.31 -9.75 -4.00
CA ILE A 57 -6.81 -8.38 -3.90
C ILE A 57 -6.06 -7.61 -2.79
N PRO A 58 -6.04 -6.27 -2.86
CA PRO A 58 -5.49 -5.40 -1.82
C PRO A 58 -6.02 -5.72 -0.42
N ILE A 59 -5.20 -5.44 0.58
CA ILE A 59 -5.69 -5.43 1.96
C ILE A 59 -6.53 -4.19 2.18
N ILE A 60 -6.01 -3.01 1.80
CA ILE A 60 -6.75 -1.75 1.85
C ILE A 60 -6.94 -1.27 0.40
N TYR A 61 -8.19 -1.03 0.01
CA TYR A 61 -8.56 -0.47 -1.28
C TYR A 61 -9.36 0.82 -1.08
N ILE A 62 -8.85 1.94 -1.57
CA ILE A 62 -9.55 3.23 -1.51
C ILE A 62 -9.98 3.60 -2.93
N GLU A 63 -11.26 3.95 -3.10
CA GLU A 63 -11.84 4.43 -4.36
C GLU A 63 -12.75 5.66 -4.16
N GLY A 64 -13.28 6.19 -5.27
CA GLY A 64 -14.11 7.40 -5.27
C GLY A 64 -13.29 8.70 -5.15
N PHE A 65 -13.87 9.71 -4.51
CA PHE A 65 -13.28 11.05 -4.40
C PHE A 65 -13.17 11.51 -2.93
N ASN A 66 -12.26 12.44 -2.63
CA ASN A 66 -12.11 13.07 -1.30
C ASN A 66 -11.87 12.11 -0.12
N SER A 67 -11.33 10.92 -0.37
CA SER A 67 -11.08 9.92 0.65
C SER A 67 -9.74 10.17 1.36
N ILE A 68 -9.63 9.79 2.63
CA ILE A 68 -8.36 9.90 3.38
C ILE A 68 -8.01 8.54 3.97
N LEU A 69 -6.78 8.09 3.76
CA LEU A 69 -6.20 6.96 4.47
C LEU A 69 -5.04 7.44 5.35
N GLU A 70 -5.20 7.32 6.66
CA GLU A 70 -4.13 7.57 7.63
C GLU A 70 -3.64 6.26 8.25
N LEU A 71 -2.33 6.03 8.17
CA LEU A 71 -1.61 4.90 8.73
C LEU A 71 -0.57 5.42 9.71
N ASN A 72 -0.91 5.43 11.00
CA ASN A 72 -0.02 5.90 12.06
C ASN A 72 0.48 4.74 12.92
N THR A 73 1.77 4.47 12.88
CA THR A 73 2.41 3.38 13.62
C THR A 73 1.84 2.00 13.26
N VAL A 74 1.37 1.86 12.02
CA VAL A 74 0.78 0.63 11.47
C VAL A 74 1.89 -0.24 10.88
N THR A 75 1.80 -1.56 11.02
CA THR A 75 2.80 -2.48 10.47
C THR A 75 2.12 -3.54 9.61
N PHE A 76 2.40 -3.54 8.30
CA PHE A 76 2.04 -4.65 7.40
C PHE A 76 3.21 -5.63 7.38
N SER A 77 3.00 -6.87 7.83
CA SER A 77 4.09 -7.85 7.96
C SER A 77 3.70 -9.24 7.44
N GLY A 78 4.61 -9.87 6.70
CA GLY A 78 4.45 -11.25 6.24
C GLY A 78 3.37 -11.43 5.17
N ILE A 79 3.15 -10.42 4.33
CA ILE A 79 2.09 -10.42 3.33
C ILE A 79 2.56 -11.03 2.01
N LYS A 80 1.73 -11.90 1.43
CA LYS A 80 1.90 -12.49 0.10
C LYS A 80 0.76 -12.04 -0.80
N LEU A 81 1.08 -11.25 -1.82
CA LEU A 81 0.12 -10.75 -2.82
C LEU A 81 0.42 -11.40 -4.18
N SER A 82 -0.61 -11.89 -4.86
CA SER A 82 -0.52 -12.63 -6.10
C SER A 82 -1.67 -12.25 -7.04
N PRO A 83 -1.70 -11.01 -7.56
CA PRO A 83 -2.80 -10.54 -8.40
C PRO A 83 -2.87 -11.31 -9.71
N THR A 84 -4.08 -11.64 -10.17
CA THR A 84 -4.28 -12.55 -11.30
C THR A 84 -4.62 -11.84 -12.62
N SER A 85 -5.26 -10.67 -12.55
CA SER A 85 -5.67 -9.89 -13.73
C SER A 85 -4.67 -8.80 -14.10
N GLU A 86 -4.32 -7.96 -13.13
CA GLU A 86 -3.50 -6.77 -13.26
C GLU A 86 -2.69 -6.55 -11.98
N ALA A 87 -1.73 -5.64 -12.01
CA ALA A 87 -0.93 -5.31 -10.85
C ALA A 87 -1.76 -4.63 -9.76
N LYS A 88 -1.49 -4.96 -8.49
CA LYS A 88 -2.22 -4.40 -7.34
C LYS A 88 -1.29 -4.04 -6.19
N GLY A 89 -1.67 -3.05 -5.40
CA GLY A 89 -1.05 -2.70 -4.14
C GLY A 89 -1.53 -3.57 -2.98
N ILE A 90 -0.73 -3.72 -1.92
CA ILE A 90 -1.27 -4.14 -0.61
C ILE A 90 -2.19 -3.03 -0.08
N VAL A 91 -1.72 -1.79 -0.17
CA VAL A 91 -2.52 -0.58 -0.07
C VAL A 91 -2.68 -0.03 -1.49
N GLN A 92 -3.91 -0.05 -1.99
CA GLN A 92 -4.27 0.44 -3.31
C GLN A 92 -5.12 1.70 -3.17
N ILE A 93 -4.69 2.76 -3.83
CA ILE A 93 -5.36 4.07 -3.87
C ILE A 93 -5.71 4.34 -5.33
N ASN A 94 -7.00 4.33 -5.68
CA ASN A 94 -7.50 4.56 -7.04
C ASN A 94 -8.64 5.60 -7.01
N VAL A 95 -8.27 6.87 -6.94
CA VAL A 95 -9.17 7.93 -6.45
C VAL A 95 -8.92 9.29 -7.10
N ASP A 96 -9.84 10.20 -6.87
CA ASP A 96 -9.77 11.62 -7.22
C ASP A 96 -9.68 12.49 -5.94
N ASN A 97 -8.84 13.53 -5.92
CA ASN A 97 -8.69 14.49 -4.81
C ASN A 97 -8.56 13.87 -3.40
N SER A 98 -7.69 12.86 -3.23
CA SER A 98 -7.61 12.07 -1.99
C SER A 98 -6.21 12.10 -1.38
N GLU A 99 -6.13 11.69 -0.11
CA GLU A 99 -4.90 11.76 0.68
C GLU A 99 -4.50 10.40 1.28
N LEU A 100 -3.22 10.07 1.15
CA LEU A 100 -2.56 9.01 1.91
C LEU A 100 -1.56 9.64 2.89
N ILE A 101 -1.71 9.35 4.18
CA ILE A 101 -0.84 9.83 5.24
C ILE A 101 -0.25 8.62 5.96
N GLY A 102 1.06 8.40 5.82
CA GLY A 102 1.81 7.39 6.55
C GLY A 102 2.74 8.04 7.57
N ILE A 103 2.64 7.65 8.83
CA ILE A 103 3.48 8.17 9.92
C ILE A 103 4.02 6.99 10.72
N ASN A 104 5.35 6.86 10.86
CA ASN A 104 5.99 5.79 11.64
C ASN A 104 5.52 4.37 11.28
N SER A 105 5.02 4.18 10.06
CA SER A 105 4.41 2.93 9.61
C SER A 105 5.44 2.06 8.89
N LYS A 106 5.23 0.75 8.94
CA LYS A 106 6.18 -0.25 8.44
C LYS A 106 5.53 -1.21 7.47
N PHE A 107 6.28 -1.55 6.43
CA PHE A 107 5.94 -2.57 5.44
C PHE A 107 7.12 -3.54 5.37
N GLU A 108 6.92 -4.77 5.83
CA GLU A 108 8.02 -5.71 5.98
C GLU A 108 7.69 -7.14 5.58
N ASN A 109 8.69 -7.84 5.04
CA ASN A 109 8.59 -9.24 4.66
C ASN A 109 7.42 -9.48 3.69
N ILE A 110 7.42 -8.72 2.60
CA ILE A 110 6.36 -8.73 1.60
C ILE A 110 6.87 -9.45 0.35
N GLN A 111 6.03 -10.32 -0.19
CA GLN A 111 6.25 -10.98 -1.47
C GLN A 111 5.07 -10.71 -2.40
N ILE A 112 5.36 -10.17 -3.58
CA ILE A 112 4.39 -9.88 -4.62
C ILE A 112 4.78 -10.63 -5.89
N ASP A 113 3.88 -11.41 -6.46
CA ASP A 113 4.15 -12.23 -7.66
C ASP A 113 3.03 -12.13 -8.72
N GLN A 114 3.03 -13.04 -9.71
CA GLN A 114 2.09 -13.08 -10.84
C GLN A 114 2.10 -11.79 -11.68
N LYS A 115 1.00 -11.03 -11.68
CA LYS A 115 0.88 -9.78 -12.45
C LYS A 115 1.65 -8.62 -11.83
N GLY A 116 2.29 -8.84 -10.69
CA GLY A 116 3.11 -7.86 -10.02
C GLY A 116 2.31 -6.91 -9.14
N GLY A 117 2.96 -5.83 -8.72
CA GLY A 117 2.35 -4.85 -7.82
C GLY A 117 3.35 -4.24 -6.86
N ASN A 118 2.82 -3.63 -5.80
CA ASN A 118 3.59 -2.76 -4.91
C ASN A 118 3.09 -2.92 -3.46
N ALA A 119 3.88 -2.51 -2.47
CA ALA A 119 3.35 -2.40 -1.11
C ALA A 119 2.29 -1.29 -1.04
N ILE A 120 2.59 -0.13 -1.65
CA ILE A 120 1.67 0.98 -1.84
C ILE A 120 1.58 1.26 -3.34
N ARG A 121 0.38 1.24 -3.90
CA ARG A 121 0.12 1.56 -5.30
C ARG A 121 -0.91 2.68 -5.37
N ILE A 122 -0.52 3.79 -5.99
CA ILE A 122 -1.34 4.99 -6.14
C ILE A 122 -1.56 5.22 -7.64
N GLU A 123 -2.80 5.09 -8.08
CA GLU A 123 -3.24 5.33 -9.45
C GLU A 123 -4.18 6.53 -9.45
N ASN A 124 -3.86 7.54 -10.26
CA ASN A 124 -4.70 8.72 -10.42
C ASN A 124 -5.49 8.59 -11.72
N ASN A 125 -6.66 7.94 -11.63
CA ASN A 125 -7.62 7.83 -12.72
C ASN A 125 -8.64 8.99 -12.73
N GLY A 126 -8.50 9.95 -11.81
CA GLY A 126 -9.36 11.12 -11.66
C GLY A 126 -8.93 12.32 -12.51
N SER A 127 -9.35 13.51 -12.10
CA SER A 127 -8.98 14.80 -12.74
C SER A 127 -8.34 15.79 -11.77
N ASN A 128 -8.21 15.42 -10.50
CA ASN A 128 -7.66 16.21 -9.41
C ASN A 128 -6.42 15.50 -8.83
N PRO A 129 -5.54 16.24 -8.12
CA PRO A 129 -4.34 15.67 -7.53
C PRO A 129 -4.64 14.66 -6.41
N ILE A 130 -3.76 13.68 -6.25
CA ILE A 130 -3.64 12.83 -5.06
C ILE A 130 -2.39 13.25 -4.30
N THR A 131 -2.49 13.41 -2.98
CA THR A 131 -1.34 13.68 -2.13
C THR A 131 -1.02 12.46 -1.27
N ALA A 132 0.20 11.94 -1.37
CA ALA A 132 0.72 10.90 -0.49
C ALA A 132 1.90 11.44 0.31
N THR A 133 1.79 11.45 1.63
CA THR A 133 2.86 11.88 2.54
C THR A 133 3.28 10.72 3.44
N LEU A 134 4.54 10.33 3.39
CA LEU A 134 5.13 9.24 4.17
C LEU A 134 6.25 9.81 5.05
N ASN A 135 5.97 9.98 6.34
CA ASN A 135 6.93 10.48 7.31
C ASN A 135 7.43 9.34 8.21
N SER A 136 8.75 9.18 8.28
CA SER A 136 9.42 8.18 9.12
C SER A 136 8.93 6.75 8.88
N CYS A 137 8.59 6.41 7.63
CA CYS A 137 8.08 5.09 7.26
C CYS A 137 9.22 4.15 6.86
N GLU A 138 9.08 2.85 7.17
CA GLU A 138 10.08 1.84 6.86
C GLU A 138 9.55 0.77 5.91
N PHE A 139 10.28 0.52 4.82
CA PHE A 139 10.02 -0.54 3.84
C PHE A 139 11.20 -1.50 3.86
N THR A 140 11.00 -2.73 4.30
CA THR A 140 12.10 -3.70 4.49
C THR A 140 11.75 -5.06 3.91
N ASN A 141 12.66 -5.63 3.12
CA ASN A 141 12.49 -6.99 2.56
C ASN A 141 11.19 -7.14 1.76
N ILE A 142 11.07 -6.34 0.70
CA ILE A 142 9.93 -6.31 -0.20
C ILE A 142 10.38 -6.79 -1.58
N ASN A 143 9.85 -7.93 -2.01
CA ASN A 143 10.18 -8.53 -3.30
C ASN A 143 8.93 -8.50 -4.17
N SER A 144 9.02 -7.92 -5.36
CA SER A 144 7.90 -7.85 -6.31
C SER A 144 8.35 -8.24 -7.72
N ILE A 145 7.39 -8.61 -8.57
CA ILE A 145 7.58 -8.75 -10.01
C ILE A 145 6.99 -7.49 -10.68
N GLY A 146 7.70 -6.95 -11.68
CA GLY A 146 7.24 -5.83 -12.48
C GLY A 146 5.97 -6.14 -13.25
N CYS A 147 5.24 -5.10 -13.59
CA CYS A 147 4.03 -5.18 -14.40
C CYS A 147 4.38 -5.40 -15.88
N SER A 148 3.43 -5.87 -16.69
CA SER A 148 3.69 -6.21 -18.09
C SER A 148 4.13 -5.03 -18.97
N SER A 149 3.83 -3.80 -18.57
CA SER A 149 4.24 -2.56 -19.23
C SER A 149 5.56 -2.00 -18.70
N GLY A 150 6.22 -2.71 -17.77
CA GLY A 150 7.54 -2.39 -17.25
C GLY A 150 7.55 -1.50 -16.01
N GLU A 151 6.38 -1.09 -15.50
CA GLU A 151 6.24 -0.42 -14.21
C GLU A 151 6.75 -1.34 -13.09
N GLY A 152 7.47 -0.77 -12.13
CA GLY A 152 7.98 -1.52 -10.99
C GLY A 152 7.90 -0.72 -9.70
N GLY A 153 9.02 -0.59 -8.98
CA GLY A 153 9.06 0.01 -7.65
C GLY A 153 8.44 -0.91 -6.60
N SER A 154 9.18 -1.89 -6.08
CA SER A 154 8.57 -2.95 -5.26
C SER A 154 7.84 -2.45 -4.02
N SER A 155 8.24 -1.30 -3.49
CA SER A 155 7.59 -0.64 -2.35
C SER A 155 6.48 0.30 -2.80
N ILE A 156 6.77 1.28 -3.63
CA ILE A 156 5.82 2.34 -4.00
C ILE A 156 5.75 2.49 -5.51
N TYR A 157 4.54 2.43 -6.04
CA TYR A 157 4.19 2.97 -7.35
C TYR A 157 3.27 4.17 -7.20
N MET A 158 3.53 5.24 -7.95
CA MET A 158 2.63 6.38 -8.01
C MET A 158 2.52 6.95 -9.41
N GLU A 159 1.28 7.16 -9.86
CA GLU A 159 0.96 8.04 -10.97
C GLU A 159 0.81 9.48 -10.47
N SER A 160 1.78 10.32 -10.83
CA SER A 160 1.75 11.75 -10.60
C SER A 160 1.14 12.46 -11.81
N LYS A 161 -0.20 12.53 -11.83
CA LYS A 161 -1.01 13.31 -12.79
C LYS A 161 -1.69 14.47 -12.09
N HIS A 162 -2.05 15.52 -12.82
CA HIS A 162 -2.86 16.65 -12.31
C HIS A 162 -2.26 17.36 -11.08
N GLY A 163 -0.94 17.42 -10.97
CA GLY A 163 -0.24 17.99 -9.81
C GLY A 163 -0.21 17.09 -8.56
N SER A 164 -0.51 15.80 -8.69
CA SER A 164 -0.35 14.78 -7.63
C SER A 164 1.06 14.80 -7.03
N LYS A 165 1.17 14.58 -5.71
CA LYS A 165 2.43 14.69 -4.98
C LYS A 165 2.74 13.45 -4.15
N LEU A 166 3.98 12.96 -4.24
CA LEU A 166 4.57 12.01 -3.29
C LEU A 166 5.60 12.74 -2.43
N VAL A 167 5.37 12.80 -1.12
CA VAL A 167 6.31 13.34 -0.14
C VAL A 167 6.83 12.20 0.72
N ILE A 168 8.15 12.01 0.74
CA ILE A 168 8.83 11.08 1.64
C ILE A 168 9.73 11.91 2.53
N ASP A 169 9.46 11.90 3.83
CA ASP A 169 10.10 12.80 4.79
C ASP A 169 10.52 12.05 6.07
N GLY A 170 11.29 12.72 6.91
CA GLY A 170 11.86 12.18 8.14
C GLY A 170 12.86 11.06 7.88
N PRO A 171 13.22 10.26 8.90
CA PRO A 171 14.09 9.09 8.78
C PRO A 171 13.42 7.90 8.08
N SER A 172 12.69 8.14 6.99
CA SER A 172 12.10 7.08 6.16
C SER A 172 13.19 6.21 5.54
N LYS A 173 12.93 4.91 5.43
CA LYS A 173 13.94 3.91 5.05
C LYS A 173 13.41 2.89 4.06
N PHE A 174 14.19 2.61 3.03
CA PHE A 174 13.95 1.53 2.07
C PHE A 174 15.15 0.58 2.08
N GLN A 175 14.94 -0.67 2.47
CA GLN A 175 16.02 -1.65 2.60
C GLN A 175 15.60 -3.00 2.01
N LYS A 176 16.41 -3.54 1.10
CA LYS A 176 16.12 -4.83 0.42
C LYS A 176 14.75 -4.81 -0.27
N CYS A 177 14.48 -3.74 -1.00
CA CYS A 177 13.32 -3.60 -1.86
C CYS A 177 13.74 -3.96 -3.29
N ILE A 178 13.30 -5.11 -3.77
CA ILE A 178 13.76 -5.72 -5.03
C ILE A 178 12.57 -5.86 -5.96
N ILE A 179 12.74 -5.39 -7.20
CA ILE A 179 11.85 -5.67 -8.31
C ILE A 179 12.54 -6.67 -9.25
N ASP A 180 11.84 -7.72 -9.64
CA ASP A 180 12.22 -8.58 -10.77
C ASP A 180 11.46 -8.15 -12.01
N LYS A 181 12.11 -8.09 -13.18
CA LYS A 181 11.46 -7.78 -14.49
C LYS A 181 10.64 -6.48 -14.53
N GLY A 182 11.05 -5.45 -13.79
CA GLY A 182 10.42 -4.13 -13.82
C GLY A 182 11.42 -3.01 -13.57
N ASN A 183 11.00 -1.78 -13.82
CA ASN A 183 11.80 -0.59 -13.58
C ASN A 183 11.62 -0.06 -12.15
N GLY A 184 12.63 0.64 -11.64
CA GLY A 184 12.57 1.26 -10.31
C GLY A 184 12.74 0.22 -9.19
N GLY A 185 13.77 0.40 -8.35
CA GLY A 185 14.05 -0.52 -7.25
C GLY A 185 12.95 -0.50 -6.18
N ALA A 186 13.06 0.42 -5.23
CA ALA A 186 12.04 0.59 -4.19
C ALA A 186 10.82 1.39 -4.67
N ILE A 187 11.06 2.44 -5.46
CA ILE A 187 10.05 3.41 -5.87
C ILE A 187 10.05 3.52 -7.39
N TYR A 188 8.87 3.59 -7.97
CA TYR A 188 8.63 3.97 -9.36
C TYR A 188 7.54 5.04 -9.39
N ALA A 189 7.82 6.17 -10.03
CA ALA A 189 6.85 7.23 -10.22
C ALA A 189 6.66 7.46 -11.71
N ASP A 190 5.42 7.34 -12.18
CA ASP A 190 5.02 7.74 -13.53
C ASP A 190 4.49 9.17 -13.47
N ILE A 191 5.20 10.11 -14.10
CA ILE A 191 4.92 11.55 -13.96
C ILE A 191 4.40 12.05 -15.29
N ASP A 192 3.19 12.64 -15.27
CA ASP A 192 2.67 13.37 -16.41
C ASP A 192 3.25 14.78 -16.43
N PHE A 193 4.07 15.04 -17.46
CA PHE A 193 4.73 16.32 -17.69
C PHE A 193 3.80 17.40 -18.28
N SER A 194 2.48 17.11 -18.42
CA SER A 194 1.49 18.08 -18.89
C SER A 194 1.18 19.19 -17.88
N SER A 195 1.55 19.00 -16.60
CA SER A 195 1.48 19.99 -15.52
C SER A 195 2.84 20.12 -14.80
N GLU A 196 3.15 21.28 -14.21
CA GLU A 196 4.36 21.50 -13.41
C GLU A 196 4.47 20.46 -12.27
N PHE A 197 5.69 19.97 -12.03
CA PHE A 197 6.03 19.05 -10.94
C PHE A 197 7.29 19.58 -10.23
N GLU A 198 7.41 19.32 -8.92
CA GLU A 198 8.51 19.80 -8.08
C GLU A 198 9.21 18.58 -7.45
N PHE A 199 10.55 18.52 -7.54
CA PHE A 199 11.39 17.46 -6.96
C PHE A 199 11.85 17.82 -5.55
#